data_AF-A0A5J4R7G0-F1
#
_entry.id   AF-A0A5J4R7G0-F1
#
_cell.length_a   1.000
_cell.length_b   1.000
_cell.length_c   1.000
_cell.angle_alpha   90.00
_cell.angle_beta   90.00
_cell.angle_gamma   90.00
#
_symmetry.space_group_name_H-M   'P 1'
#
loop_
_entity.id
_entity.type
_entity.pdbx_description
1 polymer ?
#
loop_
_entity_poly.entity_id
_entity_poly.type
_entity_poly.pdbx_seq_one_letter_code
_entity_poly.pdbx_strand_id
1 'polypeptide(L)'
;MTTRQKSCNFVVMKMRITLHCPDCQSTKIKKNGRKSSRKQNYYCKNCRRQFIGKHALSYKGCHSNLNQRILTMPVRGVGIRDISEIEKVSINKVLSVLVRSNHTIKPEQSHDDKLEVDELWTCVVNKKNIVWLIYAYHRVTGEIVAYIWGKRNLKTARKLRDKLVSPGIAFDTVCTDAWDSWW
;
A
#
# COMPACT_ATOMS: atom_id res chain seq x y z
N MET A 1 2.66 -65.30 34.86
CA MET A 1 2.89 -63.84 34.79
C MET A 1 3.16 -63.47 33.33
N THR A 2 2.15 -63.00 32.61
CA THR A 2 2.26 -62.62 31.18
C THR A 2 2.16 -61.10 31.06
N THR A 3 3.29 -60.45 30.88
CA THR A 3 3.41 -59.01 30.65
C THR A 3 2.88 -58.64 29.26
N ARG A 4 1.70 -58.01 29.20
CA ARG A 4 1.17 -57.39 27.98
C ARG A 4 2.02 -56.16 27.64
N GLN A 5 2.85 -56.29 26.61
CA GLN A 5 3.60 -55.17 26.03
C GLN A 5 2.64 -54.32 25.18
N LYS A 6 2.22 -53.16 25.72
CA LYS A 6 1.42 -52.19 24.96
C LYS A 6 2.32 -51.56 23.89
N SER A 7 2.13 -51.93 22.63
CA SER A 7 2.77 -51.26 21.50
C SER A 7 2.17 -49.87 21.31
N CYS A 8 2.98 -48.82 21.47
CA CYS A 8 2.58 -47.45 21.15
C CYS A 8 2.96 -47.17 19.69
N ASN A 9 1.97 -47.06 18.81
CA ASN A 9 2.19 -46.74 17.40
C ASN A 9 2.45 -45.24 17.24
N PHE A 10 3.68 -44.87 16.88
CA PHE A 10 4.03 -43.50 16.51
C PHE A 10 3.61 -43.24 15.06
N VAL A 11 2.57 -42.41 14.86
CA VAL A 11 2.16 -41.93 13.53
C VAL A 11 2.93 -40.65 13.23
N VAL A 12 3.83 -40.70 12.24
CA VAL A 12 4.57 -39.52 11.76
C VAL A 12 3.75 -38.79 10.70
N MET A 13 3.06 -37.71 11.08
CA MET A 13 2.41 -36.81 10.11
C MET A 13 3.46 -36.00 9.34
N LYS A 14 3.62 -36.29 8.05
CA LYS A 14 4.41 -35.44 7.13
C LYS A 14 3.59 -34.24 6.68
N MET A 15 3.68 -33.12 7.40
CA MET A 15 3.17 -31.83 6.91
C MET A 15 3.98 -31.37 5.67
N ARG A 16 3.33 -31.30 4.51
CA ARG A 16 3.91 -30.72 3.29
C ARG A 16 3.58 -29.23 3.26
N ILE A 17 4.56 -28.38 3.55
CA ILE A 17 4.43 -26.93 3.40
C ILE A 17 4.70 -26.57 1.93
N THR A 18 3.67 -26.11 1.21
CA THR A 18 3.85 -25.56 -0.14
C THR A 18 4.51 -24.19 -0.06
N LEU A 19 5.60 -24.00 -0.80
CA LEU A 19 6.34 -22.75 -0.85
C LEU A 19 6.12 -22.06 -2.18
N HIS A 20 6.02 -20.74 -2.14
CA HIS A 20 5.91 -19.87 -3.30
C HIS A 20 7.01 -18.81 -3.26
N CYS A 21 7.57 -18.48 -4.42
CA CYS A 21 8.52 -17.38 -4.51
C CYS A 21 7.82 -16.05 -4.16
N PRO A 22 8.39 -15.22 -3.26
CA PRO A 22 7.79 -13.93 -2.90
C PRO A 22 7.65 -12.94 -4.06
N ASP A 23 8.46 -13.07 -5.12
CA ASP A 23 8.44 -12.13 -6.25
C ASP A 23 7.57 -12.61 -7.40
N CYS A 24 7.81 -13.83 -7.90
CA CYS A 24 7.13 -14.34 -9.09
C CYS A 24 6.08 -15.42 -8.79
N GLN A 25 5.81 -15.71 -7.51
CA GLN A 25 4.83 -16.69 -7.02
C GLN A 25 5.04 -18.16 -7.48
N SER A 26 6.09 -18.42 -8.28
CA SER A 26 6.44 -19.75 -8.78
C SER A 26 6.71 -20.75 -7.67
N THR A 27 6.28 -22.00 -7.90
CA THR A 27 6.53 -23.16 -7.05
C THR A 27 7.85 -23.88 -7.38
N LYS A 28 8.53 -23.47 -8.46
CA LYS A 28 9.83 -24.04 -8.90
C LYS A 28 10.96 -23.58 -7.98
N ILE A 29 11.04 -24.17 -6.80
CA ILE A 29 11.92 -23.77 -5.70
C ILE A 29 12.84 -24.94 -5.30
N LYS A 30 14.12 -24.63 -5.06
CA LYS A 30 15.08 -25.58 -4.46
C LYS A 30 15.62 -25.05 -3.13
N LYS A 31 16.07 -25.95 -2.24
CA LYS A 31 16.84 -25.57 -1.05
C LYS A 31 18.22 -25.06 -1.49
N ASN A 32 18.73 -24.03 -0.82
CA ASN A 32 19.99 -23.35 -1.17
C ASN A 32 20.81 -22.99 0.08
N GLY A 33 21.18 -24.01 0.85
CA GLY A 33 21.90 -23.85 2.12
C GLY A 33 21.07 -23.20 3.22
N ARG A 34 21.74 -22.67 4.24
CA ARG A 34 21.12 -21.94 5.36
C ARG A 34 21.68 -20.53 5.43
N LYS A 35 20.88 -19.56 5.88
CA LYS A 35 21.35 -18.20 6.19
C LYS A 35 22.15 -18.21 7.50
N SER A 36 22.88 -17.12 7.78
CA SER A 36 23.58 -16.90 9.08
C SER A 36 22.65 -17.04 10.29
N SER A 37 21.37 -16.68 10.12
CA SER A 37 20.29 -16.91 11.10
C SER A 37 19.87 -18.37 11.28
N ARG A 38 20.64 -19.34 10.74
CA ARG A 38 20.39 -20.79 10.72
C ARG A 38 19.11 -21.23 10.03
N LYS A 39 18.39 -20.31 9.38
CA LYS A 39 17.14 -20.58 8.65
C LYS A 39 17.40 -21.19 7.29
N GLN A 40 16.51 -22.07 6.85
CA GLN A 40 16.56 -22.64 5.52
C GLN A 40 16.43 -21.53 4.46
N ASN A 41 17.43 -21.45 3.58
CA ASN A 41 17.40 -20.57 2.42
C ASN A 41 16.88 -21.35 1.22
N TYR A 42 16.07 -20.69 0.39
CA TYR A 42 15.46 -21.24 -0.81
C TYR A 42 15.87 -20.41 -2.01
N TYR A 43 15.92 -21.04 -3.18
CA TYR A 43 16.25 -20.41 -4.45
C TYR A 43 15.14 -20.69 -5.46
N CYS A 44 14.58 -19.63 -6.03
CA CYS A 44 13.60 -19.72 -7.11
C CYS A 44 14.32 -19.96 -8.45
N LYS A 45 13.97 -21.03 -9.16
CA LYS A 45 14.55 -21.32 -10.49
C LYS A 45 14.06 -20.37 -11.59
N ASN A 46 12.90 -19.72 -11.41
CA ASN A 46 12.33 -18.82 -12.42
C ASN A 46 12.98 -17.43 -12.37
N CYS A 47 12.89 -16.74 -11.22
CA CYS A 47 13.41 -15.37 -11.08
C CYS A 47 14.78 -15.29 -10.40
N ARG A 48 15.41 -16.42 -10.08
CA ARG A 48 16.72 -16.52 -9.42
C ARG A 48 16.80 -15.91 -8.01
N ARG A 49 15.67 -15.49 -7.43
CA ARG A 49 15.63 -14.93 -6.07
C ARG A 49 15.96 -15.97 -5.00
N GLN A 50 16.76 -15.55 -4.03
CA GLN A 50 16.96 -16.25 -2.76
C GLN A 50 16.02 -15.72 -1.67
N PHE A 51 15.42 -16.59 -0.88
CA PHE A 51 14.49 -16.20 0.18
C PHE A 51 14.37 -17.24 1.30
N ILE A 52 13.82 -16.82 2.45
CA ILE A 52 13.42 -17.72 3.53
C ILE A 52 11.91 -17.93 3.42
N GLY A 53 11.44 -19.16 3.66
CA GLY A 53 10.02 -19.47 3.63
C GLY A 53 9.22 -18.67 4.66
N LYS A 54 7.96 -18.31 4.34
CA LYS A 54 7.09 -17.51 5.22
C LYS A 54 6.98 -18.09 6.64
N HIS A 55 6.96 -19.42 6.76
CA HIS A 55 6.91 -20.15 8.04
C HIS A 55 8.13 -19.94 8.95
N ALA A 56 9.27 -19.50 8.40
CA ALA A 56 10.52 -19.31 9.14
C ALA A 56 10.90 -17.83 9.29
N LEU A 57 10.03 -16.88 8.88
CA LEU A 57 10.24 -15.47 9.13
C LEU A 57 10.03 -15.18 10.63
N SER A 58 11.05 -14.64 11.29
CA SER A 58 10.96 -14.24 12.71
C SER A 58 10.66 -12.75 12.87
N TYR A 59 10.99 -11.96 11.85
CA TYR A 59 10.73 -10.54 11.85
C TYR A 59 9.38 -10.26 11.19
N LYS A 60 8.40 -9.83 12.01
CA LYS A 60 7.04 -9.49 11.56
C LYS A 60 7.03 -8.48 10.41
N GLY A 61 8.01 -7.57 10.39
CA GLY A 61 8.22 -6.57 9.33
C GLY A 61 8.40 -7.12 7.91
N CYS A 62 8.73 -8.41 7.76
CA CYS A 62 8.92 -9.07 6.47
C CYS A 62 7.66 -9.78 5.94
N HIS A 63 6.54 -9.77 6.69
CA HIS A 63 5.30 -10.40 6.24
C HIS A 63 4.58 -9.49 5.25
N SER A 64 4.17 -10.02 4.09
CA SER A 64 3.53 -9.23 3.03
C SER A 64 2.21 -8.58 3.48
N ASN A 65 1.44 -9.26 4.33
CA ASN A 65 0.16 -8.76 4.85
C ASN A 65 0.36 -7.52 5.76
N LEU A 66 1.49 -7.43 6.45
CA LEU A 66 1.77 -6.29 7.34
C LEU A 66 1.78 -4.97 6.56
N ASN A 67 2.40 -4.94 5.38
CA ASN A 67 2.46 -3.70 4.59
C ASN A 67 1.05 -3.23 4.22
N GLN A 68 0.15 -4.13 3.82
CA GLN A 68 -1.25 -3.78 3.50
C GLN A 68 -1.99 -3.23 4.71
N ARG A 69 -1.78 -3.82 5.90
CA ARG A 69 -2.35 -3.32 7.16
C ARG A 69 -1.83 -1.92 7.49
N ILE A 70 -0.52 -1.69 7.37
CA ILE A 70 0.10 -0.37 7.56
C ILE A 70 -0.50 0.68 6.62
N LEU A 71 -0.84 0.33 5.37
CA LEU A 71 -1.47 1.26 4.42
C LEU A 71 -2.94 1.54 4.75
N THR A 72 -3.66 0.56 5.30
CA THR A 72 -5.10 0.69 5.59
C THR A 72 -5.37 1.45 6.89
N MET A 73 -4.48 1.34 7.87
CA MET A 73 -4.65 1.94 9.20
C MET A 73 -4.77 3.48 9.20
N PRO A 74 -3.95 4.24 8.46
CA PRO A 74 -4.11 5.70 8.36
C PRO A 74 -5.45 6.13 7.75
N VAL A 75 -6.00 5.36 6.81
CA VAL A 75 -7.32 5.61 6.21
C VAL A 75 -8.43 5.51 7.27
N ARG A 76 -8.20 4.76 8.35
CA ARG A 76 -9.09 4.65 9.51
C ARG A 76 -8.74 5.61 10.65
N GLY A 77 -7.82 6.56 10.42
CA GLY A 77 -7.42 7.56 11.40
C GLY A 77 -6.42 7.07 12.45
N VAL A 78 -5.78 5.91 12.25
CA VAL A 78 -4.79 5.38 13.20
C VAL A 78 -3.45 6.10 13.00
N GLY A 79 -2.91 6.67 14.09
CA GLY A 79 -1.65 7.40 14.05
C GLY A 79 -0.42 6.51 13.82
N ILE A 80 0.65 7.06 13.24
CA ILE A 80 1.89 6.32 12.92
C ILE A 80 2.49 5.63 14.16
N ARG A 81 2.45 6.30 15.32
CA ARG A 81 2.93 5.75 16.60
C ARG A 81 2.06 4.57 17.05
N ASP A 82 0.74 4.70 16.92
CA ASP A 82 -0.19 3.62 17.28
C ASP A 82 -0.01 2.42 16.36
N ILE A 83 0.21 2.63 15.06
CA ILE A 83 0.52 1.54 14.11
C ILE A 83 1.79 0.81 14.56
N SER A 84 2.83 1.54 14.94
CA SER A 84 4.10 0.99 15.45
C SER A 84 3.84 0.07 16.66
N GLU A 85 2.99 0.51 17.58
CA GLU A 85 2.64 -0.19 18.81
C GLU A 85 1.73 -1.40 18.57
N ILE A 86 0.69 -1.26 17.73
CA ILE A 86 -0.27 -2.32 17.38
C ILE A 86 0.42 -3.44 16.59
N GLU A 87 1.21 -3.09 15.57
CA GLU A 87 1.87 -4.07 14.70
C GLU A 87 3.20 -4.58 15.26
N LYS A 88 3.69 -3.96 16.35
CA LYS A 88 4.98 -4.27 16.98
C LYS A 88 6.14 -4.19 15.97
N VAL A 89 6.17 -3.09 15.22
CA VAL A 89 7.23 -2.76 14.24
C VAL A 89 7.78 -1.38 14.52
N SER A 90 8.97 -1.06 14.00
CA SER A 90 9.55 0.27 14.21
C SER A 90 8.79 1.35 13.43
N ILE A 91 8.78 2.58 13.96
CA ILE A 91 8.24 3.76 13.28
C ILE A 91 8.85 3.91 11.88
N ASN A 92 10.16 3.68 11.75
CA ASN A 92 10.86 3.74 10.46
C ASN A 92 10.32 2.73 9.44
N LYS A 93 9.90 1.54 9.90
CA LYS A 93 9.26 0.55 9.02
C LYS A 93 7.90 1.05 8.54
N VAL A 94 7.10 1.66 9.41
CA VAL A 94 5.80 2.25 9.05
C VAL A 94 5.99 3.35 8.01
N LEU A 95 6.85 4.33 8.29
CA LEU A 95 7.17 5.42 7.37
C LEU A 95 7.72 4.91 6.03
N SER A 96 8.62 3.92 6.07
CA SER A 96 9.16 3.28 4.87
C SER A 96 8.07 2.68 3.98
N VAL A 97 7.02 2.09 4.56
CA VAL A 97 5.92 1.51 3.79
C VAL A 97 5.08 2.63 3.17
N LEU A 98 4.73 3.66 3.94
CA LEU A 98 3.92 4.79 3.48
C LEU A 98 4.61 5.61 2.37
N VAL A 99 5.93 5.82 2.46
CA VAL A 99 6.68 6.56 1.43
C VAL A 99 6.83 5.73 0.16
N ARG A 100 6.93 4.40 0.27
CA ARG A 100 7.10 3.50 -0.88
C ARG A 100 5.78 3.15 -1.57
N SER A 101 4.64 3.37 -0.92
CA SER A 101 3.34 3.16 -1.53
C SER A 101 3.05 4.31 -2.50
N ASN A 102 3.46 4.12 -3.75
CA ASN A 102 3.10 5.03 -4.81
C ASN A 102 1.66 4.72 -5.24
N HIS A 103 0.70 5.44 -4.67
CA HIS A 103 -0.70 5.38 -5.07
C HIS A 103 -0.95 6.41 -6.16
N THR A 104 -1.13 5.93 -7.38
CA THR A 104 -1.62 6.75 -8.48
C THR A 104 -3.11 6.55 -8.59
N ILE A 105 -3.86 7.63 -8.49
CA ILE A 105 -5.28 7.62 -8.82
C ILE A 105 -5.39 7.55 -10.33
N LYS A 106 -6.20 6.63 -10.83
CA LYS A 106 -6.57 6.53 -12.23
C LYS A 106 -8.08 6.68 -12.29
N PRO A 107 -8.60 7.68 -13.01
CA PRO A 107 -10.03 7.79 -13.19
C PRO A 107 -10.54 6.56 -13.92
N GLU A 108 -11.63 5.96 -13.43
CA GLU A 108 -12.26 4.80 -14.06
C GLU A 108 -13.00 5.21 -15.36
N GLN A 109 -13.41 6.47 -15.45
CA GLN A 109 -14.20 7.00 -16.58
C GLN A 109 -13.42 8.01 -17.42
N SER A 110 -13.73 8.02 -18.72
CA SER A 110 -13.16 8.94 -19.70
C SER A 110 -14.02 10.18 -19.96
N HIS A 111 -15.24 10.23 -19.41
CA HIS A 111 -16.18 11.33 -19.59
C HIS A 111 -16.95 11.58 -18.29
N ASP A 112 -16.94 12.83 -17.82
CA ASP A 112 -17.67 13.26 -16.63
C ASP A 112 -18.50 14.52 -16.96
N ASP A 113 -19.82 14.41 -17.03
CA ASP A 113 -20.69 15.54 -17.38
C ASP A 113 -20.50 16.73 -16.42
N LYS A 114 -20.24 16.45 -15.14
CA LYS A 114 -20.11 17.46 -14.10
C LYS A 114 -19.04 17.11 -13.06
N LEU A 115 -17.97 17.90 -13.02
CA LEU A 115 -16.95 17.82 -11.98
C LEU A 115 -17.20 18.88 -10.91
N GLU A 116 -17.04 18.49 -9.66
CA GLU A 116 -17.03 19.41 -8.52
C GLU A 116 -15.57 19.56 -8.06
N VAL A 117 -15.09 20.80 -7.95
CA VAL A 117 -13.74 21.10 -7.49
C VAL A 117 -13.84 21.75 -6.12
N ASP A 118 -13.05 21.23 -5.20
CA ASP A 118 -13.00 21.71 -3.83
C ASP A 118 -11.54 21.78 -3.36
N GLU A 119 -11.33 22.52 -2.28
CA GLU A 119 -10.01 22.78 -1.70
C GLU A 119 -9.96 22.50 -0.20
N LEU A 120 -8.86 21.89 0.23
CA LEU A 120 -8.54 21.73 1.64
C LEU A 120 -7.11 22.14 1.89
N TRP A 121 -6.87 22.80 3.02
CA TRP A 121 -5.52 23.21 3.41
C TRP A 121 -5.04 22.42 4.62
N THR A 122 -3.74 22.20 4.66
CA THR A 122 -3.04 21.61 5.80
C THR A 122 -1.72 22.33 6.03
N CYS A 123 -1.05 22.03 7.14
CA CYS A 123 0.28 22.57 7.41
C CYS A 123 1.32 21.45 7.49
N VAL A 124 2.52 21.73 6.96
CA VAL A 124 3.62 20.76 6.91
C VAL A 124 4.75 21.27 7.79
N VAL A 125 5.13 20.49 8.81
CA VAL A 125 6.12 20.81 9.87
C VAL A 125 5.66 21.91 10.82
N ASN A 126 5.20 23.06 10.33
CA ASN A 126 4.76 24.18 11.17
C ASN A 126 3.56 24.92 10.56
N LYS A 127 2.84 25.68 11.39
CA LYS A 127 1.61 26.41 11.02
C LYS A 127 1.80 27.49 9.94
N LYS A 128 3.03 27.96 9.71
CA LYS A 128 3.33 28.98 8.69
C LYS A 128 3.45 28.36 7.30
N ASN A 129 3.78 27.08 7.22
CA ASN A 129 3.93 26.35 5.97
C ASN A 129 2.63 25.66 5.58
N ILE A 130 1.70 26.46 5.03
CA ILE A 130 0.38 26.01 4.57
C ILE A 130 0.50 25.44 3.15
N VAL A 131 -0.09 24.27 2.94
CA VAL A 131 -0.18 23.59 1.65
C VAL A 131 -1.64 23.31 1.35
N TRP A 132 -2.05 23.59 0.12
CA TRP A 132 -3.41 23.38 -0.38
C TRP A 132 -3.46 22.11 -1.21
N LEU A 133 -4.43 21.25 -0.92
CA LEU A 133 -4.90 20.18 -1.78
C LEU A 133 -6.13 20.70 -2.52
N ILE A 134 -6.02 20.77 -3.84
CA ILE A 134 -7.15 21.07 -4.71
C ILE A 134 -7.44 19.78 -5.46
N TYR A 135 -8.70 19.37 -5.46
CA TYR A 135 -9.12 18.11 -6.05
C TYR A 135 -10.40 18.28 -6.85
N ALA A 136 -10.52 17.51 -7.92
CA ALA A 136 -11.73 17.37 -8.71
C ALA A 136 -12.37 16.03 -8.37
N TYR A 137 -13.65 16.05 -8.01
CA TYR A 137 -14.42 14.87 -7.67
C TYR A 137 -15.70 14.81 -8.52
N HIS A 138 -16.07 13.59 -8.88
CA HIS A 138 -17.32 13.33 -9.57
C HIS A 138 -18.36 12.83 -8.56
N ARG A 139 -19.42 13.62 -8.34
CA ARG A 139 -20.37 13.39 -7.25
C ARG A 139 -21.17 12.10 -7.40
N VAL A 140 -21.54 11.73 -8.62
CA VAL A 140 -22.38 10.55 -8.88
C VAL A 140 -21.61 9.26 -8.60
N THR A 141 -20.33 9.20 -8.96
CA THR A 141 -19.49 8.02 -8.76
C THR A 141 -18.80 8.01 -7.41
N GLY A 142 -18.66 9.17 -6.76
CA GLY A 142 -17.86 9.35 -5.56
C GLY A 142 -16.35 9.24 -5.82
N GLU A 143 -15.93 9.39 -7.08
CA GLU A 143 -14.55 9.24 -7.49
C GLU A 143 -13.78 10.57 -7.41
N ILE A 144 -12.52 10.50 -6.98
CA ILE A 144 -11.57 11.61 -7.13
C ILE A 144 -10.90 11.44 -8.50
N VAL A 145 -11.19 12.35 -9.43
CA VAL A 145 -10.70 12.29 -10.81
C VAL A 145 -9.25 12.74 -10.91
N ALA A 146 -8.92 13.85 -10.26
CA ALA A 146 -7.56 14.37 -10.16
C ALA A 146 -7.37 15.21 -8.90
N TYR A 147 -6.12 15.33 -8.47
CA TYR A 147 -5.75 16.24 -7.39
C TYR A 147 -4.35 16.83 -7.56
N ILE A 148 -4.11 17.94 -6.87
CA ILE A 148 -2.82 18.60 -6.81
C ILE A 148 -2.55 19.20 -5.43
N TRP A 149 -1.30 19.08 -4.98
CA TRP A 149 -0.78 19.80 -3.83
C TRP A 149 -0.02 21.05 -4.29
N GLY A 150 -0.25 22.19 -3.64
CA GLY A 150 0.42 23.43 -3.99
C GLY A 150 0.04 24.63 -3.11
N LYS A 151 0.18 25.82 -3.68
CA LYS A 151 -0.29 27.08 -3.09
C LYS A 151 -1.71 27.38 -3.60
N ARG A 152 -2.50 28.12 -2.83
CA ARG A 152 -3.77 28.69 -3.29
C ARG A 152 -3.53 29.80 -4.31
N ASN A 153 -3.38 29.42 -5.57
CA ASN A 153 -3.23 30.36 -6.69
C ASN A 153 -3.65 29.74 -8.02
N LEU A 154 -3.90 30.62 -8.99
CA LEU A 154 -4.26 30.27 -10.37
C LEU A 154 -3.27 29.31 -11.04
N LYS A 155 -1.97 29.39 -10.72
CA LYS A 155 -0.95 28.48 -11.28
C LYS A 155 -1.17 27.03 -10.83
N THR A 156 -1.58 26.81 -9.59
CA THR A 156 -1.90 25.47 -9.09
C THR A 156 -3.22 24.96 -9.70
N ALA A 157 -4.24 25.83 -9.83
CA ALA A 157 -5.50 25.47 -10.48
C ALA A 157 -5.32 25.07 -11.95
N ARG A 158 -4.53 25.84 -12.72
CA ARG A 158 -4.18 25.51 -14.11
C ARG A 158 -3.50 24.14 -14.23
N LYS A 159 -2.58 23.82 -13.33
CA LYS A 159 -1.96 22.49 -13.31
C LYS A 159 -2.96 21.36 -13.01
N LEU A 160 -4.00 21.62 -12.21
CA LEU A 160 -5.07 20.65 -12.02
C LEU A 160 -5.87 20.46 -13.31
N ARG A 161 -6.21 21.56 -13.99
CA ARG A 161 -6.88 21.51 -15.29
C ARG A 161 -6.06 20.74 -16.33
N ASP A 162 -4.75 20.99 -16.42
CA ASP A 162 -3.85 20.27 -17.33
C ASP A 162 -3.83 18.76 -17.02
N LYS A 163 -3.88 18.38 -15.73
CA LYS A 163 -3.99 16.98 -15.31
C LYS A 163 -5.32 16.32 -15.69
N LEU A 164 -6.41 17.07 -15.77
CA LEU A 164 -7.72 16.56 -16.21
C LEU A 164 -7.74 16.39 -17.73
N VAL A 165 -7.23 17.37 -18.47
CA VAL A 165 -7.27 17.37 -19.95
C VAL A 165 -6.23 16.41 -20.56
N SER A 166 -5.03 16.29 -19.98
CA SER A 166 -3.95 15.45 -20.50
C SER A 166 -4.31 13.96 -20.70
N PRO A 167 -5.06 13.29 -19.81
CA PRO A 167 -5.53 11.91 -20.03
C PRO A 167 -6.71 11.82 -21.02
N GLY A 168 -7.21 12.94 -21.55
CA GLY A 168 -8.35 12.97 -22.47
C GLY A 168 -9.70 12.87 -21.77
N ILE A 169 -9.80 13.25 -20.49
CA ILE A 169 -11.06 13.28 -19.77
C ILE A 169 -11.85 14.49 -20.26
N ALA A 170 -12.96 14.22 -20.93
CA ALA A 170 -13.91 15.25 -21.33
C ALA A 170 -14.86 15.54 -20.17
N PHE A 171 -15.10 16.81 -19.89
CA PHE A 171 -16.09 17.24 -18.92
C PHE A 171 -16.81 18.51 -19.40
N ASP A 172 -18.12 18.57 -19.19
CA ASP A 172 -18.95 19.65 -19.72
C ASP A 172 -19.03 20.83 -18.76
N THR A 173 -19.13 20.55 -17.47
CA THR A 173 -19.30 21.57 -16.43
C THR A 173 -18.36 21.35 -15.26
N VAL A 174 -17.74 22.42 -14.79
CA VAL A 174 -17.00 22.46 -13.52
C VAL A 174 -17.78 23.32 -12.54
N CYS A 175 -18.06 22.77 -11.37
CA CYS A 175 -18.67 23.47 -10.25
C CYS A 175 -17.62 23.71 -9.18
N THR A 176 -17.44 24.98 -8.85
CA THR A 176 -16.60 25.44 -7.75
C THR A 176 -17.44 26.39 -6.89
N ASP A 177 -17.08 26.58 -5.63
CA ASP A 177 -17.52 27.78 -4.92
C ASP A 177 -16.92 29.03 -5.61
N ALA A 178 -17.34 30.24 -5.21
CA ALA A 178 -16.95 31.50 -5.84
C ALA A 178 -15.44 31.78 -5.71
N TRP A 179 -14.65 31.06 -6.50
CA TRP A 179 -13.22 30.99 -6.40
C TRP A 179 -12.60 31.81 -7.51
N ASP A 180 -11.98 32.92 -7.11
CA ASP A 180 -11.49 33.98 -8.02
C ASP A 180 -10.42 33.57 -9.04
N SER A 181 -10.00 32.30 -9.05
CA SER A 181 -8.81 31.83 -9.76
C SER A 181 -9.06 30.68 -10.73
N TRP A 182 -10.30 30.47 -11.18
CA TRP A 182 -10.61 29.50 -12.25
C TRP A 182 -10.86 30.09 -13.63
N TRP A 183 -11.11 31.40 -13.72
CA TRP A 183 -11.24 32.14 -14.99
C TRP A 183 -9.92 32.68 -15.53
#